data_AF-A0A2Z3YK48-F1
#
_entry.id   AF-A0A2Z3YK48-F1
#
_cell.length_a   1.000
_cell.length_b   1.000
_cell.length_c   1.000
_cell.angle_alpha   90.00
_cell.angle_beta   90.00
_cell.angle_gamma   90.00
#
_symmetry.space_group_name_H-M   'P 1'
#
loop_
_entity.id
_entity.type
_entity.pdbx_description
1 polymer ?
#
loop_
_entity_poly.entity_id
_entity_poly.type
_entity_poly.pdbx_seq_one_letter_code
_entity_poly.pdbx_strand_id
1 'polypeptide(L)'
;MNERPIPDAAFEDENAVEMLRVWIAAKGLHCSMKVGMYREQFEVPEERAWGRILADVARHLANALETGYGADAHASLREIQECFNNELGKNSPAIKGGFIDRH
;
A
#
# COMPACT_ATOMS: atom_id res chain seq x y z
N MET A 1 -7.89 -8.83 -17.04
CA MET A 1 -7.19 -8.40 -15.82
C MET A 1 -8.26 -8.22 -14.75
N ASN A 2 -8.04 -8.68 -13.50
CA ASN A 2 -9.02 -8.56 -12.42
C ASN A 2 -8.66 -7.38 -11.50
N GLU A 3 -8.81 -6.16 -12.01
CA GLU A 3 -8.50 -4.94 -11.25
C GLU A 3 -9.58 -4.60 -10.22
N ARG A 4 -9.24 -3.75 -9.24
CA ARG A 4 -10.22 -3.15 -8.33
C ARG A 4 -10.67 -1.82 -8.89
N PRO A 5 -11.96 -1.45 -8.75
CA PRO A 5 -12.47 -0.18 -9.24
C PRO A 5 -11.74 0.98 -8.56
N ILE A 6 -11.60 2.08 -9.30
CA ILE A 6 -11.12 3.35 -8.73
C ILE A 6 -12.18 3.83 -7.72
N PRO A 7 -11.78 4.26 -6.51
CA PRO A 7 -12.72 4.80 -5.52
C PRO A 7 -13.45 6.05 -6.05
N ASP A 8 -14.73 6.21 -5.72
CA ASP A 8 -15.53 7.37 -6.16
C ASP A 8 -14.88 8.71 -5.79
N ALA A 9 -14.30 8.80 -4.58
CA ALA A 9 -13.57 10.00 -4.14
C ALA A 9 -12.38 10.37 -5.05
N ALA A 10 -11.76 9.40 -5.73
CA ALA A 10 -10.70 9.65 -6.69
C ALA A 10 -11.22 10.03 -8.09
N PHE A 11 -12.46 9.68 -8.43
CA PHE A 11 -13.12 10.18 -9.64
C PHE A 11 -13.59 11.63 -9.49
N GLU A 12 -14.02 12.00 -8.28
CA GLU A 12 -14.59 13.32 -7.99
C GLU A 12 -13.54 14.41 -7.77
N ASP A 13 -12.27 14.03 -7.53
CA ASP A 13 -11.16 14.96 -7.31
C ASP A 13 -10.23 14.99 -8.52
N GLU A 14 -10.20 16.13 -9.24
CA GLU A 14 -9.32 16.35 -10.39
C GLU A 14 -7.82 16.28 -10.04
N ASN A 15 -7.47 16.40 -8.76
CA ASN A 15 -6.09 16.30 -8.26
C ASN A 15 -5.78 14.92 -7.64
N ALA A 16 -6.69 13.95 -7.77
CA ALA A 16 -6.46 12.61 -7.24
C ALA A 16 -5.23 11.95 -7.86
N VAL A 17 -4.42 11.29 -7.02
CA VAL A 17 -3.22 10.58 -7.44
C VAL A 17 -3.25 9.14 -6.93
N GLU A 18 -3.09 8.18 -7.84
CA GLU A 18 -2.88 6.77 -7.48
C GLU A 18 -1.47 6.61 -6.90
N MET A 19 -1.38 6.41 -5.58
CA MET A 19 -0.10 6.29 -4.89
C MET A 19 0.50 4.89 -5.02
N LEU A 20 -0.30 3.84 -4.84
CA LEU A 20 0.13 2.45 -4.81
C LEU A 20 -0.90 1.58 -5.52
N ARG A 21 -0.42 0.68 -6.37
CA ARG A 21 -1.21 -0.41 -6.93
C ARG A 21 -0.44 -1.71 -6.87
N VAL A 22 -1.10 -2.76 -6.39
CA VAL A 22 -0.50 -4.07 -6.12
C VAL A 22 -1.22 -5.14 -6.94
N TRP A 23 -0.46 -6.07 -7.49
CA TRP A 23 -0.97 -7.22 -8.22
C TRP A 23 -0.28 -8.50 -7.78
N ILE A 24 -1.04 -9.60 -7.81
CA ILE A 24 -0.48 -10.95 -7.84
C ILE A 24 -0.44 -11.38 -9.31
N ALA A 25 0.75 -11.47 -9.88
CA ALA A 25 0.97 -11.83 -11.28
C ALA A 25 2.25 -12.65 -11.41
N ALA A 26 2.34 -13.53 -12.41
CA ALA A 26 3.54 -14.35 -12.65
C ALA A 26 4.11 -15.07 -11.41
N LYS A 27 3.23 -15.53 -10.51
CA LYS A 27 3.57 -16.18 -9.21
C LYS A 27 4.32 -15.27 -8.22
N GLY A 28 4.24 -13.95 -8.37
CA GLY A 28 4.87 -12.98 -7.50
C GLY A 28 3.95 -11.79 -7.20
N LEU A 29 4.41 -10.98 -6.26
CA LEU A 29 3.81 -9.69 -5.92
C LEU A 29 4.50 -8.60 -6.75
N HIS A 30 3.70 -7.80 -7.44
CA HIS A 30 4.15 -6.69 -8.26
C HIS A 30 3.49 -5.40 -7.77
N CYS A 31 4.29 -4.33 -7.62
CA CYS A 31 3.80 -3.01 -7.22
C CYS A 31 4.11 -1.97 -8.27
N SER A 32 3.20 -1.02 -8.45
CA SER A 32 3.45 0.29 -9.08
C SER A 32 3.23 1.36 -8.02
N MET A 33 4.18 2.28 -7.88
CA MET A 33 4.20 3.27 -6.79
C MET A 33 4.62 4.64 -7.32
N LYS A 34 3.89 5.70 -6.93
CA LYS A 34 4.29 7.09 -7.17
C LYS A 34 5.13 7.59 -6.00
N VAL A 35 6.44 7.35 -6.07
CA VAL A 35 7.40 7.91 -5.10
C VAL A 35 7.83 9.31 -5.55
N GLY A 36 8.07 10.22 -4.60
CA GLY A 36 8.61 11.57 -4.82
C GLY A 36 7.60 12.69 -4.60
N MET A 37 6.30 12.41 -4.74
CA MET A 37 5.24 13.43 -4.62
C MET A 37 5.26 14.17 -3.28
N TYR A 38 5.44 13.45 -2.17
CA TYR A 38 5.39 14.05 -0.83
C TYR A 38 6.59 14.93 -0.55
N ARG A 39 7.77 14.47 -0.99
CA ARG A 39 9.00 15.25 -0.84
C ARG A 39 9.00 16.48 -1.75
N GLU A 40 8.59 16.33 -3.00
CA GLU A 40 8.71 17.36 -4.04
C GLU A 40 7.63 18.44 -3.92
N GLN A 41 6.41 18.07 -3.51
CA GLN A 41 5.27 19.00 -3.51
C GLN A 41 4.87 19.48 -2.11
N PHE A 42 5.16 18.69 -1.07
CA PHE A 42 4.63 18.94 0.28
C PHE A 42 5.70 19.03 1.38
N GLU A 43 6.99 18.94 1.02
CA GLU A 43 8.13 18.93 1.97
C GLU A 43 8.00 17.87 3.08
N VAL A 44 7.24 16.80 2.82
CA VAL A 44 7.08 15.67 3.76
C VAL A 44 8.08 14.57 3.39
N PRO A 45 8.88 14.06 4.33
CA PRO A 45 9.74 12.90 4.06
C PRO A 45 8.91 11.70 3.57
N GLU A 46 9.31 11.11 2.45
CA GLU A 46 8.60 10.00 1.80
C GLU A 46 8.39 8.84 2.77
N GLU A 47 9.39 8.51 3.60
CA GLU A 47 9.33 7.40 4.55
C GLU A 47 8.19 7.60 5.56
N ARG A 48 7.96 8.84 5.99
CA ARG A 48 6.86 9.17 6.90
C ARG A 48 5.51 9.08 6.20
N ALA A 49 5.42 9.57 4.96
CA ALA A 49 4.19 9.50 4.18
C ALA A 49 3.81 8.05 3.87
N TRP A 50 4.76 7.24 3.38
CA TRP A 50 4.57 5.82 3.12
C TRP A 50 4.25 5.02 4.38
N GLY A 51 4.89 5.33 5.52
CA GLY A 51 4.52 4.75 6.80
C GLY A 51 3.07 5.00 7.17
N ARG A 52 2.57 6.23 6.92
CA ARG A 52 1.14 6.57 7.14
C ARG A 52 0.22 5.82 6.18
N ILE A 53 0.57 5.76 4.89
CA ILE A 53 -0.21 5.02 3.88
C ILE A 53 -0.33 3.55 4.27
N LEU A 54 0.80 2.88 4.58
CA LEU A 54 0.81 1.45 4.91
C LEU A 54 0.01 1.16 6.19
N ALA A 55 0.12 2.02 7.21
CA ALA A 55 -0.69 1.89 8.41
C ALA A 55 -2.19 2.05 8.15
N ASP A 56 -2.56 2.92 7.21
CA ASP A 56 -3.96 3.12 6.82
C ASP A 56 -4.52 1.92 6.03
N VAL A 57 -3.73 1.40 5.09
CA VAL A 57 -4.05 0.15 4.38
C VAL A 57 -4.27 -0.99 5.38
N ALA A 58 -3.40 -1.16 6.37
CA ALA A 58 -3.55 -2.20 7.38
C ALA A 58 -4.85 -2.07 8.19
N ARG A 59 -5.23 -0.85 8.60
CA ARG A 59 -6.51 -0.59 9.28
C ARG A 59 -7.71 -0.90 8.39
N HIS A 60 -7.65 -0.49 7.12
CA HIS A 60 -8.72 -0.79 6.16
C HIS A 60 -8.89 -2.29 5.92
N LEU A 61 -7.79 -3.03 5.82
CA LEU A 61 -7.83 -4.50 5.71
C LEU A 61 -8.45 -5.14 6.93
N ALA A 62 -8.09 -4.70 8.14
CA ALA A 62 -8.67 -5.21 9.37
C ALA A 62 -10.20 -4.98 9.43
N ASN A 63 -10.66 -3.78 9.07
CA ASN A 63 -12.09 -3.47 8.98
C ASN A 63 -12.80 -4.31 7.89
N ALA A 64 -12.14 -4.55 6.75
CA ALA A 64 -12.68 -5.39 5.69
C ALA A 64 -12.78 -6.87 6.11
N LEU A 65 -11.84 -7.36 6.91
CA LEU A 65 -11.86 -8.72 7.46
C LEU A 65 -13.00 -8.90 8.48
N GLU A 66 -13.23 -7.90 9.31
CA GLU A 66 -14.37 -7.90 10.23
C GLU A 66 -15.71 -7.89 9.48
N THR A 67 -15.89 -6.94 8.56
CA THR A 67 -17.16 -6.77 7.83
C THR A 67 -17.44 -7.89 6.83
N GLY A 68 -16.41 -8.40 6.15
CA GLY A 68 -16.54 -9.42 5.12
C GLY A 68 -16.51 -10.86 5.64
N TYR A 69 -15.82 -11.11 6.76
CA TYR A 69 -15.55 -12.45 7.26
C TYR A 69 -15.85 -12.66 8.75
N GLY A 70 -16.35 -11.63 9.46
CA GLY A 70 -16.70 -11.72 10.88
C GLY A 70 -15.49 -11.87 11.82
N ALA A 71 -14.29 -11.52 11.35
CA ALA A 71 -13.08 -11.54 12.18
C ALA A 71 -13.08 -10.39 13.19
N ASP A 72 -12.28 -10.50 14.26
CA ASP A 72 -12.03 -9.37 15.15
C ASP A 72 -11.03 -8.39 14.50
N ALA A 73 -11.42 -7.14 14.30
CA ALA A 73 -10.59 -6.14 13.61
C ALA A 73 -9.29 -5.87 14.37
N HIS A 74 -9.31 -5.82 15.71
CA HIS A 74 -8.13 -5.54 16.52
C HIS A 74 -7.10 -6.68 16.47
N ALA A 75 -7.56 -7.92 16.55
CA ALA A 75 -6.73 -9.12 16.38
C ALA A 75 -6.16 -9.18 14.97
N SER A 76 -6.98 -8.91 13.95
CA SER A 76 -6.56 -8.89 12.55
C SER A 76 -5.47 -7.83 12.30
N LEU A 77 -5.64 -6.61 12.82
CA LEU A 77 -4.65 -5.55 12.69
C LEU A 77 -3.33 -5.92 13.37
N ARG A 78 -3.39 -6.55 14.56
CA ARG A 78 -2.21 -7.02 15.29
C ARG A 78 -1.45 -8.08 14.49
N GLU A 79 -2.16 -9.07 13.96
CA GLU A 79 -1.57 -10.13 13.14
C GLU A 79 -0.90 -9.54 11.89
N ILE A 80 -1.58 -8.61 11.20
CA ILE A 80 -1.01 -7.91 10.03
C ILE A 80 0.29 -7.20 10.42
N GLN A 81 0.31 -6.50 11.56
CA GLN A 81 1.50 -5.78 12.03
C GLN A 81 2.65 -6.73 12.38
N GLU A 82 2.37 -7.83 13.07
CA GLU A 82 3.36 -8.84 13.44
C GLU A 82 3.96 -9.50 12.19
N CYS A 83 3.13 -9.94 11.24
CA CYS A 83 3.60 -10.47 9.97
C CYS A 83 4.43 -9.45 9.19
N PHE A 84 3.98 -8.20 9.09
CA PHE A 84 4.70 -7.13 8.39
C PHE A 84 6.10 -6.90 8.96
N ASN A 85 6.22 -6.75 10.28
CA ASN A 85 7.52 -6.54 10.95
C ASN A 85 8.45 -7.75 10.77
N ASN A 86 7.90 -8.96 10.86
CA ASN A 86 8.66 -10.18 10.63
C ASN A 86 9.20 -10.27 9.20
N GLU A 87 8.39 -9.91 8.18
CA GLU A 87 8.84 -9.87 6.78
C GLU A 87 9.91 -8.80 6.55
N LEU A 88 9.78 -7.60 7.13
CA LEU A 88 10.79 -6.54 7.05
C LEU A 88 12.14 -6.96 7.66
N GLY A 89 12.12 -7.80 8.70
CA GLY A 89 13.33 -8.31 9.35
C GLY A 89 14.03 -9.45 8.61
N LYS A 90 13.40 -10.03 7.58
CA LYS A 90 14.02 -11.11 6.79
C LYS A 90 15.06 -10.56 5.82
N ASN A 91 16.18 -11.26 5.69
CA ASN A 91 17.11 -11.09 4.57
C ASN A 91 16.45 -11.58 3.28
N SER A 92 15.63 -10.74 2.65
CA SER A 92 14.98 -11.07 1.38
C SER A 92 15.98 -11.01 0.22
N PRO A 93 15.80 -11.84 -0.83
CA PRO A 93 16.56 -11.71 -2.07
C PRO A 93 16.41 -10.29 -2.64
N ALA A 94 17.39 -9.86 -3.43
CA ALA A 94 17.42 -8.52 -4.03
C ALA A 94 16.05 -8.16 -4.64
N ILE A 95 15.48 -7.03 -4.18
CA ILE A 95 14.21 -6.51 -4.68
C ILE A 95 14.36 -6.29 -6.19
N LYS A 96 13.44 -6.88 -6.97
CA LYS A 96 13.39 -6.71 -8.42
C LYS A 96 12.52 -5.50 -8.74
N GLY A 97 13.02 -4.62 -9.61
CA GLY A 97 12.35 -3.39 -10.02
C GLY A 97 13.35 -2.25 -10.15
N GLY A 98 12.85 -1.06 -10.45
CA GLY A 98 13.67 0.15 -10.55
C GLY A 98 12.81 1.40 -10.44
N PHE A 99 13.44 2.50 -10.06
CA PHE A 99 12.83 3.82 -10.14
C PHE A 99 12.86 4.29 -11.60
N ILE A 100 11.71 4.64 -12.15
CA ILE A 100 11.59 5.12 -13.53
C ILE A 100 11.35 6.62 -13.47
N ASP A 101 12.38 7.42 -13.74
CA ASP A 101 12.22 8.84 -14.01
C ASP A 101 11.52 8.99 -15.37
N ARG A 102 10.24 9.33 -15.36
CA ARG A 102 9.58 9.89 -16.55
C ARG A 102 9.67 11.40 -16.43
N HIS A 103 10.56 11.99 -17.23
CA HIS A 103 10.61 13.43 -17.50
C HIS A 103 9.27 13.95 -18.01
#